data_AF-A0A2R6FN31-F1
#
_entry.id   AF-A0A2R6FN31-F1
#
_cell.length_a   1.000
_cell.length_b   1.000
_cell.length_c   1.000
_cell.angle_alpha   90.00
_cell.angle_beta   90.00
_cell.angle_gamma   90.00
#
_symmetry.space_group_name_H-M   'P 1'
#
loop_
_entity.id
_entity.type
_entity.pdbx_description
1 polymer ?
#
loop_
_entity_poly.entity_id
_entity_poly.type
_entity_poly.pdbx_seq_one_letter_code
_entity_poly.pdbx_strand_id
1 'polypeptide(L)' 'MTYPSITERLADPEPARESGRRKIAWAHEHMPIMTAVGSEFAAAEPLEGEVVAMAMHVEAKTAVLAEVLAEAGAEVA' A
#
# COMPACT_ATOMS: atom_id res chain seq x y z
N MET A 1 18.96 7.65 12.54
CA MET A 1 19.33 8.51 11.39
C MET A 1 18.04 8.79 10.66
N THR A 2 17.53 10.03 10.69
CA THR A 2 16.26 10.35 10.02
C THR A 2 16.55 10.65 8.56
N TYR A 3 16.19 9.72 7.67
CA TYR A 3 16.30 9.93 6.24
C TYR A 3 15.01 10.63 5.76
N PRO A 4 15.07 11.70 4.95
CA PRO A 4 13.87 12.41 4.52
C PRO A 4 12.98 11.46 3.74
N SER A 5 11.67 11.47 3.98
CA SER A 5 10.68 10.70 3.21
C SER A 5 10.71 11.05 1.72
N ILE A 6 10.12 10.20 0.87
CA ILE A 6 10.01 10.49 -0.57
C ILE A 6 9.24 11.81 -0.81
N THR A 7 8.22 12.09 0.00
CA THR A 7 7.43 13.33 -0.10
C THR A 7 8.31 14.56 0.15
N GLU A 8 9.16 14.53 1.18
CA GLU A 8 10.06 15.64 1.53
C GLU A 8 11.16 15.90 0.49
N ARG A 9 11.39 14.96 -0.42
CA ARG A 9 12.36 15.11 -1.53
C ARG A 9 11.75 15.75 -2.77
N LEU A 10 10.44 16.00 -2.79
CA LEU A 10 9.74 16.61 -3.92
C LEU A 10 9.42 18.07 -3.61
N ALA A 11 9.65 18.97 -4.58
CA ALA A 11 9.27 20.38 -4.45
C ALA A 11 7.74 20.56 -4.46
N ASP A 12 7.02 19.75 -5.24
CA ASP A 12 5.56 19.63 -5.25
C ASP A 12 5.16 18.15 -5.40
N PRO A 13 4.62 17.51 -4.34
CA PRO A 13 4.26 16.09 -4.37
C PRO A 13 2.87 15.81 -4.93
N GLU A 14 1.97 16.79 -5.07
CA GLU A 14 0.57 16.51 -5.38
C GLU A 14 0.34 15.88 -6.77
N PRO A 15 1.00 16.34 -7.86
CA PRO A 15 0.86 15.68 -9.16
C PRO A 15 1.31 14.21 -9.15
N ALA A 16 2.36 13.90 -8.38
CA ALA A 16 2.86 12.54 -8.23
C ALA A 16 1.88 11.67 -7.44
N ARG A 17 1.26 12.20 -6.37
CA ARG A 17 0.23 11.51 -5.58
C ARG A 17 -1.02 11.21 -6.40
N GLU A 18 -1.50 12.19 -7.17
CA GLU A 18 -2.66 12.01 -8.03
C GLU A 18 -2.41 10.92 -9.08
N SER A 19 -1.26 10.99 -9.76
CA SER A 19 -0.84 9.97 -10.73
C SER A 19 -0.68 8.59 -10.08
N GLY A 20 -0.10 8.53 -8.88
CA GLY A 20 0.06 7.31 -8.09
C GLY A 20 -1.29 6.68 -7.75
N ARG A 21 -2.22 7.45 -7.16
CA ARG A 21 -3.57 6.98 -6.81
C ARG A 21 -4.31 6.39 -8.02
N ARG A 22 -4.23 7.03 -9.19
CA ARG A 22 -4.84 6.49 -10.42
C ARG A 22 -4.24 5.13 -10.82
N LYS A 23 -2.92 4.97 -10.72
CA LYS A 23 -2.25 3.71 -11.07
C LYS A 23 -2.57 2.60 -10.07
N ILE A 24 -2.65 2.93 -8.78
CA ILE A 24 -3.02 1.99 -7.71
C ILE A 24 -4.46 1.52 -7.91
N ALA A 25 -5.40 2.45 -8.13
CA ALA A 25 -6.80 2.12 -8.40
C ALA A 25 -6.94 1.19 -9.63
N TRP A 26 -6.25 1.51 -10.74
CA TRP A 26 -6.25 0.64 -11.92
C TRP A 26 -5.66 -0.74 -11.62
N ALA A 27 -4.54 -0.82 -10.88
CA ALA A 27 -3.95 -2.10 -10.50
C ALA A 27 -4.89 -2.92 -9.61
N HIS A 28 -5.55 -2.29 -8.64
CA HIS A 28 -6.51 -2.93 -7.75
C HIS A 28 -7.66 -3.56 -8.55
N GLU A 29 -8.26 -2.83 -9.51
CA GLU A 29 -9.31 -3.35 -10.41
C GLU A 29 -8.88 -4.58 -11.23
N HIS A 30 -7.57 -4.76 -11.45
CA HIS A 30 -7.00 -5.86 -12.24
C HIS A 30 -6.30 -6.93 -11.39
N MET A 31 -6.44 -6.87 -10.05
CA MET A 31 -5.87 -7.84 -9.11
C MET A 31 -6.97 -8.55 -8.31
N PRO A 32 -7.81 -9.38 -8.96
CA PRO A 32 -9.04 -9.91 -8.35
C PRO A 32 -8.80 -10.77 -7.10
N ILE A 33 -7.63 -11.43 -7.01
CA ILE A 33 -7.24 -12.19 -5.81
C ILE A 33 -7.00 -11.24 -4.64
N MET A 34 -6.36 -10.10 -4.86
CA MET A 34 -6.14 -9.11 -3.80
C MET A 34 -7.45 -8.49 -3.34
N THR A 35 -8.39 -8.20 -4.24
CA THR A 35 -9.72 -7.70 -3.85
C THR A 35 -10.48 -8.72 -2.99
N ALA A 36 -10.43 -10.01 -3.34
CA ALA A 36 -11.07 -11.06 -2.56
C ALA A 36 -10.44 -11.22 -1.17
N VAL A 37 -9.10 -11.27 -1.11
CA VAL A 37 -8.35 -11.38 0.16
C VAL A 37 -8.54 -10.13 1.02
N GLY A 38 -8.47 -8.93 0.45
CA GLY A 38 -8.69 -7.67 1.18
C GLY A 38 -10.07 -7.59 1.79
N SER A 39 -11.11 -8.04 1.08
CA SER A 39 -12.48 -8.08 1.62
C SER A 39 -12.61 -9.01 2.84
N GLU A 40 -11.92 -10.15 2.83
CA GLU A 40 -11.87 -11.09 3.96
C GLU A 40 -11.04 -10.52 5.12
N PHE A 41 -9.89 -9.95 4.82
CA PHE A 41 -8.92 -9.45 5.80
C PHE A 41 -9.40 -8.18 6.51
N ALA A 42 -10.08 -7.27 5.81
CA ALA A 42 -10.67 -6.07 6.40
C ALA A 42 -11.73 -6.38 7.46
N ALA A 43 -12.37 -7.55 7.40
CA ALA A 43 -13.36 -7.98 8.39
C ALA A 43 -12.75 -8.75 9.57
N ALA A 44 -11.65 -9.48 9.33
CA ALA A 44 -11.05 -10.39 10.29
C ALA A 44 -9.80 -9.82 10.99
N GLU A 45 -9.20 -8.76 10.43
CA GLU A 45 -7.95 -8.13 10.88
C GLU A 45 -6.89 -9.12 11.38
N PRO A 46 -6.53 -10.15 10.58
CA PRO A 46 -5.73 -11.29 11.05
C PRO A 46 -4.27 -10.94 11.38
N LEU A 47 -3.82 -9.74 11.03
CA LEU A 47 -2.47 -9.24 11.27
C LEU A 47 -2.44 -8.11 12.31
N GLU A 48 -3.51 -7.92 13.09
CA GLU A 48 -3.54 -6.93 14.17
C GLU A 48 -2.35 -7.13 15.13
N GLY A 49 -1.59 -6.05 15.35
CA GLY A 49 -0.43 -6.04 16.24
C GLY A 49 0.89 -6.53 15.59
N GLU A 50 0.85 -6.98 14.34
CA GLU A 50 2.04 -7.39 13.60
C GLU A 50 2.65 -6.21 12.80
N VAL A 51 3.98 -6.21 12.69
CA VAL A 51 4.72 -5.27 11.85
C VAL A 51 5.30 -6.00 10.64
N VAL A 52 4.92 -5.59 9.43
CA VAL A 52 5.34 -6.22 8.18
C VAL A 52 6.32 -5.32 7.44
N ALA A 53 7.59 -5.73 7.40
CA ALA A 53 8.63 -5.04 6.63
C ALA A 53 8.61 -5.48 5.15
N MET A 54 8.64 -4.52 4.21
CA MET A 54 8.59 -4.81 2.77
C MET A 54 9.90 -4.43 2.04
N ALA A 55 10.63 -5.43 1.56
CA ALA A 55 11.81 -5.25 0.72
C ALA A 55 11.54 -5.71 -0.72
N MET A 56 10.77 -4.92 -1.47
CA MET A 56 10.32 -5.25 -2.83
C MET A 56 10.45 -4.06 -3.78
N HIS A 57 10.28 -4.31 -5.08
CA HIS A 57 10.15 -3.23 -6.06
C HIS A 57 8.92 -2.38 -5.76
N VAL A 58 9.10 -1.06 -5.74
CA VAL A 58 8.02 -0.10 -5.51
C VAL A 58 7.26 0.12 -6.81
N GLU A 59 6.10 -0.52 -6.91
CA GLU A 59 5.19 -0.47 -8.07
C GLU A 59 3.74 -0.30 -7.59
N ALA A 60 2.81 -0.02 -8.51
CA ALA A 60 1.39 0.10 -8.18
C ALA A 60 0.81 -1.17 -7.54
N LYS A 61 1.22 -2.37 -8.00
CA LYS A 61 0.75 -3.63 -7.40
C LYS A 61 1.30 -3.87 -5.99
N THR A 62 2.49 -3.34 -5.70
CA THR A 62 3.10 -3.42 -4.36
C THR A 62 2.36 -2.51 -3.40
N ALA A 63 1.90 -1.35 -3.87
CA ALA A 63 1.04 -0.47 -3.08
C ALA A 63 -0.32 -1.13 -2.79
N VAL A 64 -0.94 -1.81 -3.76
CA VAL A 64 -2.17 -2.59 -3.53
C VAL A 64 -1.94 -3.67 -2.47
N LEU A 65 -0.82 -4.39 -2.54
CA LEU A 65 -0.48 -5.39 -1.52
C LEU A 65 -0.28 -4.74 -0.14
N ALA A 66 0.40 -3.60 -0.07
CA ALA A 66 0.60 -2.87 1.18
C ALA A 66 -0.74 -2.39 1.79
N GLU A 67 -1.67 -1.91 0.96
CA GLU A 67 -3.02 -1.53 1.38
C GLU A 67 -3.78 -2.74 1.97
N VAL A 68 -3.77 -3.89 1.29
CA VAL A 68 -4.42 -5.12 1.79
C VAL A 68 -3.80 -5.61 3.11
N LEU A 69 -2.49 -5.52 3.27
CA LEU A 69 -1.82 -5.88 4.53
C LEU A 69 -2.19 -4.91 5.67
N ALA A 70 -2.33 -3.62 5.38
CA ALA A 70 -2.78 -2.64 6.35
C ALA A 70 -4.26 -2.82 6.71
N GLU A 71 -5.12 -3.13 5.74
CA GLU A 71 -6.53 -3.50 5.97
C GLU A 71 -6.65 -4.77 6.81
N ALA A 72 -5.66 -5.66 6.74
CA ALA A 72 -5.57 -6.83 7.61
C ALA A 72 -5.15 -6.52 9.05
N GLY A 73 -4.92 -5.26 9.41
CA GLY A 73 -4.53 -4.82 10.76
C GLY A 73 -3.02 -4.67 10.99
N ALA A 74 -2.19 -4.90 9.98
CA ALA A 74 -0.74 -4.81 10.13
C ALA A 74 -0.21 -3.36 10.09
N GLU A 75 0.87 -3.09 10.83
CA GLU A 75 1.72 -1.93 10.57
C GLU A 75 2.71 -2.27 9.45
N VAL A 76 2.59 -1.60 8.30
CA VAL A 76 3.45 -1.86 7.13
C VAL A 76 4.62 -0.85 7.11
N ALA A 77 5.85 -1.37 7.06
CA ALA A 77 7.10 -0.61 7.19
C ALA A 77 8.07 -0.78 6.01
#